data_AF-A0A3D5LEI5-F1
#
_entry.id   AF-A0A3D5LEI5-F1
#
_cell.length_a   1.000
_cell.length_b   1.000
_cell.length_c   1.000
_cell.angle_alpha   90.00
_cell.angle_beta   90.00
_cell.angle_gamma   90.00
#
_symmetry.space_group_name_H-M   'P 1'
#
loop_
_entity.id
_entity.type
_entity.pdbx_description
1 polymer ?
#
loop_
_entity_poly.entity_id
_entity_poly.type
_entity_poly.pdbx_seq_one_letter_code
_entity_poly.pdbx_strand_id
1 'polypeptide(L)'
;MGGRGSSFGVEIIAAVSPYGSQGAEIQELNVAGMTPMDRGSRFTNAEKTLDYLERKKLQETREQVQVLDDYGYVTRAFQGDEHSCAVDDKTQQYARGKIVTHNHPSEYGGTFSDADISFLSLGMKELRASAKEGTYSIKAKKNANPHGLMKAYLRSAPRMQDAMREIALEMARKKYTSKKAYEKANRKAQLEVIHNWYQRNVKRYGFEYNFYPREDA
;
A
#
# COMPACT_ATOMS: atom_id res chain seq x y z
N MET A 1 22.89 47.70 11.44
CA MET A 1 22.97 46.51 12.32
C MET A 1 21.65 45.76 12.25
N GLY A 2 21.71 44.42 12.17
CA GLY A 2 20.56 43.50 12.21
C GLY A 2 19.99 43.17 10.81
N GLY A 3 19.84 41.92 10.38
CA GLY A 3 20.11 40.65 11.02
C GLY A 3 19.44 39.53 10.21
N ARG A 4 20.15 38.40 10.13
CA ARG A 4 19.67 37.00 9.99
C ARG A 4 18.99 36.59 8.68
N GLY A 5 19.69 35.70 7.99
CA GLY A 5 19.18 34.94 6.85
C GLY A 5 18.01 34.05 7.23
N SER A 6 17.11 33.88 6.27
CA SER A 6 16.13 32.80 6.25
C SER A 6 16.69 31.68 5.38
N SER A 7 17.01 30.57 6.04
CA SER A 7 17.09 29.26 5.42
C SER A 7 15.80 29.01 4.63
N PHE A 8 15.93 28.66 3.34
CA PHE A 8 14.87 28.03 2.57
C PHE A 8 14.59 26.65 3.21
N GLY A 9 13.77 26.66 4.25
CA GLY A 9 13.13 25.48 4.80
C GLY A 9 12.13 24.99 3.77
N VAL A 10 12.36 23.80 3.25
CA VAL A 10 11.41 23.10 2.40
C VAL A 10 10.20 22.76 3.27
N GLU A 11 9.16 23.61 3.26
CA GLU A 11 7.82 23.18 3.63
C GLU A 11 7.36 22.20 2.55
N ILE A 12 7.68 20.91 2.77
CA ILE A 12 6.90 19.83 2.17
C ILE A 12 5.56 19.90 2.89
N ILE A 13 4.66 20.74 2.37
CA ILE A 13 3.23 20.61 2.61
C ILE A 13 2.94 19.15 2.25
N ALA A 14 2.71 18.34 3.27
CA ALA A 14 2.06 17.05 3.14
C ALA A 14 0.76 17.34 2.41
N ALA A 15 0.75 17.14 1.09
CA ALA A 15 -0.46 17.01 0.32
C ALA A 15 -1.08 15.70 0.81
N VAL A 16 -1.72 15.77 1.96
CA VAL A 16 -2.60 14.74 2.48
C VAL A 16 -3.61 14.52 1.37
N SER A 17 -3.62 13.30 0.86
CA SER A 17 -4.62 12.87 -0.10
C SER A 17 -6.02 13.31 0.37
N PRO A 18 -6.88 13.84 -0.50
CA PRO A 18 -8.29 14.06 -0.17
C PRO A 18 -9.06 12.76 0.14
N TYR A 19 -8.41 11.60 0.02
CA TYR A 19 -8.95 10.27 0.34
C TYR A 19 -8.26 9.59 1.53
N GLY A 20 -7.25 10.23 2.13
CA GLY A 20 -6.74 9.80 3.43
C GLY A 20 -7.69 10.29 4.51
N SER A 21 -8.28 9.38 5.27
CA SER A 21 -9.00 9.69 6.51
C SER A 21 -8.12 10.57 7.41
N GLN A 22 -8.36 11.89 7.40
CA GLN A 22 -7.82 12.82 8.39
C GLN A 22 -8.51 12.49 9.73
N GLY A 23 -8.04 11.44 10.40
CA GLY A 23 -8.63 10.96 11.65
C GLY A 23 -8.52 9.45 11.92
N ALA A 24 -7.92 8.64 11.03
CA ALA A 24 -7.71 7.22 11.29
C ALA A 24 -6.73 7.02 12.46
N GLU A 25 -7.22 6.59 13.62
CA GLU A 25 -6.35 6.16 14.72
C GLU A 25 -5.63 4.86 14.34
N ILE A 26 -4.31 4.88 14.30
CA ILE A 26 -3.49 3.66 14.25
C ILE A 26 -3.32 3.13 15.67
N GLN A 27 -3.58 1.84 15.85
CA GLN A 27 -3.20 1.09 17.03
C GLN A 27 -1.94 0.26 16.75
N GLU A 28 -0.84 0.54 17.45
CA GLU A 28 0.31 -0.36 17.46
C GLU A 28 -0.05 -1.66 18.19
N LEU A 29 0.21 -2.80 17.54
CA LEU A 29 -0.01 -4.12 18.11
C LEU A 29 1.25 -4.58 18.84
N ASN A 30 1.08 -5.17 20.03
CA ASN A 30 2.19 -5.69 20.81
C ASN A 30 2.80 -6.94 20.13
N VAL A 31 3.88 -6.73 19.37
CA VAL A 31 4.60 -7.81 18.67
C VAL A 31 5.11 -8.87 19.64
N ALA A 32 5.54 -8.52 20.85
CA ALA A 32 6.04 -9.51 21.82
C ALA A 32 4.93 -10.48 22.28
N GLY A 33 3.67 -10.05 22.23
CA GLY A 33 2.50 -10.90 22.52
C GLY A 33 2.02 -11.75 21.34
N MET A 34 2.60 -11.60 20.15
CA MET A 34 2.23 -12.38 18.98
C MET A 34 2.75 -13.82 19.03
N THR A 35 2.01 -14.73 18.38
CA THR A 35 2.45 -16.13 18.28
C THR A 35 3.80 -16.23 17.55
N PRO A 36 4.62 -17.26 17.79
CA PRO A 36 5.86 -17.46 17.05
C PRO A 36 5.70 -17.52 15.52
N MET A 37 4.54 -17.96 15.03
CA MET A 37 4.24 -17.92 13.59
C MET A 37 3.98 -16.50 13.10
N ASP A 38 3.18 -15.73 13.83
CA ASP A 38 2.88 -14.33 13.52
C ASP A 38 4.12 -13.43 13.56
N ARG A 39 5.12 -13.76 14.37
CA ARG A 39 6.40 -13.04 14.42
C ARG A 39 7.38 -13.42 13.32
N GLY A 40 7.05 -14.41 12.49
CA GLY A 40 7.99 -14.96 11.51
C GLY A 40 8.99 -15.97 12.08
N SER A 41 8.98 -16.22 13.40
CA SER A 41 10.02 -17.01 14.09
C SER A 41 10.04 -18.50 13.77
N ARG A 42 9.00 -19.01 13.09
CA ARG A 42 8.91 -20.40 12.62
C ARG A 42 9.29 -20.57 11.15
N PHE A 43 9.62 -19.49 10.46
CA PHE A 43 9.95 -19.53 9.05
C PHE A 43 11.45 -19.32 8.82
N THR A 44 11.94 -19.91 7.73
CA THR A 44 13.35 -19.89 7.37
C THR A 44 13.75 -18.68 6.52
N ASN A 45 12.77 -17.91 6.03
CA ASN A 45 12.97 -16.71 5.22
C ASN A 45 11.73 -15.79 5.23
N ALA A 46 11.92 -14.56 4.77
CA ALA A 46 10.86 -13.56 4.66
C ALA A 46 9.70 -13.96 3.75
N GLU A 47 9.95 -14.67 2.65
CA GLU A 47 8.90 -15.07 1.70
C GLU A 47 7.86 -16.00 2.34
N LYS A 48 8.29 -16.96 3.15
CA LYS A 48 7.39 -17.85 3.89
C LYS A 48 6.62 -17.12 4.99
N THR A 49 7.26 -16.17 5.69
CA THR A 49 6.54 -15.32 6.65
C THR A 49 5.49 -14.49 5.94
N LEU A 50 5.82 -13.88 4.80
CA LEU A 50 4.90 -13.07 4.01
C LEU A 50 3.72 -13.89 3.50
N ASP A 51 3.95 -15.06 2.90
CA ASP A 51 2.85 -15.94 2.44
C ASP A 51 1.90 -16.31 3.59
N TYR A 52 2.43 -16.66 4.76
CA TYR A 52 1.62 -16.93 5.95
C TYR A 52 0.81 -15.70 6.40
N LEU A 53 1.47 -14.56 6.57
CA LEU A 53 0.82 -13.34 7.06
C LEU A 53 -0.23 -12.84 6.08
N GLU A 54 0.10 -12.76 4.79
CA GLU A 54 -0.82 -12.34 3.72
C GLU A 54 -2.04 -13.27 3.63
N ARG A 55 -1.87 -14.59 3.81
CA ARG A 55 -3.02 -15.53 3.91
C ARG A 55 -3.88 -15.30 5.13
N LYS A 56 -3.24 -15.16 6.30
CA LYS A 56 -3.95 -14.97 7.57
C LYS A 56 -4.73 -13.65 7.59
N LYS A 57 -4.11 -12.57 7.13
CA LYS A 57 -4.64 -11.20 7.27
C LYS A 57 -5.76 -10.85 6.30
N LEU A 58 -5.94 -11.62 5.22
CA LEU A 58 -7.14 -11.50 4.41
C LEU A 58 -8.44 -11.89 5.13
N GLN A 59 -8.36 -12.62 6.24
CA GLN A 59 -9.53 -12.98 7.05
C GLN A 59 -9.95 -11.85 7.99
N GLU A 60 -9.13 -10.79 8.11
CA GLU A 60 -9.40 -9.65 8.97
C GLU A 60 -10.34 -8.68 8.25
N THR A 61 -11.22 -8.03 9.02
CA THR A 61 -12.15 -7.01 8.50
C THR A 61 -11.56 -5.60 8.49
N ARG A 62 -10.35 -5.44 9.04
CA ARG A 62 -9.63 -4.16 9.12
C ARG A 62 -8.27 -4.27 8.45
N GLU A 63 -7.74 -3.14 8.00
CA GLU A 63 -6.39 -3.09 7.48
C GLU A 63 -5.37 -3.24 8.62
N GLN A 64 -4.38 -4.09 8.39
CA GLN A 64 -3.26 -4.28 9.30
C GLN A 64 -1.97 -4.21 8.50
N VAL A 65 -0.97 -3.50 9.04
CA VAL A 65 0.38 -3.40 8.49
C VAL A 65 1.33 -4.26 9.31
N GLN A 66 2.25 -4.96 8.65
CA GLN A 66 3.37 -5.64 9.28
C GLN A 66 4.68 -5.15 8.66
N VAL A 67 5.65 -4.84 9.53
CA VAL A 67 7.00 -4.41 9.14
C VAL A 67 7.99 -5.54 9.46
N LEU A 68 8.62 -6.07 8.43
CA LEU A 68 9.53 -7.20 8.50
C LEU A 68 10.98 -6.76 8.25
N ASP A 69 11.91 -7.36 8.98
CA ASP A 69 13.33 -7.28 8.66
C ASP A 69 13.74 -8.19 7.49
N ASP A 70 15.04 -8.16 7.14
CA ASP A 70 15.58 -8.93 6.02
C ASP A 70 15.54 -10.44 6.24
N TYR A 71 15.38 -10.89 7.48
CA TYR A 71 15.28 -12.30 7.84
C TYR A 71 13.82 -12.78 7.85
N GLY A 72 12.87 -11.86 7.77
CA GLY A 72 11.44 -12.17 7.79
C GLY A 72 10.82 -12.15 9.17
N TYR A 73 11.47 -11.54 10.17
CA TYR A 73 10.86 -11.34 11.48
C TYR A 73 9.99 -10.09 11.47
N VAL A 74 8.78 -10.21 12.00
CA VAL A 74 7.92 -9.05 12.24
C VAL A 74 8.50 -8.25 13.38
N THR A 75 8.93 -7.03 13.08
CA THR A 75 9.52 -6.09 14.03
C THR A 75 8.50 -5.12 14.58
N ARG A 76 7.48 -4.78 13.79
CA ARG A 76 6.35 -3.92 14.17
C ARG A 76 5.08 -4.38 13.46
N ALA A 77 3.95 -4.14 14.09
CA ALA A 77 2.64 -4.37 13.50
C ALA A 77 1.66 -3.31 13.95
N PHE A 78 0.79 -2.90 13.04
CA PHE A 78 -0.16 -1.82 13.24
C PHE A 78 -1.51 -2.28 12.74
N GLN A 79 -2.57 -1.82 13.39
CA GLN A 79 -3.93 -1.95 12.90
C GLN A 79 -4.48 -0.56 12.63
N GLY A 80 -4.97 -0.35 11.42
CA GLY A 80 -5.67 0.87 11.03
C GLY A 80 -7.18 0.74 11.23
N ASP A 81 -7.91 1.59 10.52
CA ASP A 81 -9.36 1.51 10.42
C ASP A 81 -9.79 0.52 9.30
N GLU A 82 -11.06 0.56 8.90
CA GLU A 82 -11.61 -0.36 7.90
C GLU A 82 -10.98 -0.18 6.49
N HIS A 83 -10.37 0.98 6.22
CA HIS A 83 -9.94 1.39 4.88
C HIS A 83 -8.58 2.11 4.80
N SER A 84 -7.87 2.31 5.91
CA SER A 84 -6.62 3.06 5.95
C SER A 84 -5.80 2.76 7.20
N CYS A 85 -4.48 2.76 7.03
CA CYS A 85 -3.51 2.93 8.12
C CYS A 85 -2.81 4.30 7.97
N ALA A 86 -3.20 5.30 8.77
CA ALA A 86 -2.52 6.61 8.79
C ALA A 86 -1.21 6.59 9.61
N VAL A 87 -0.09 6.44 8.92
CA VAL A 87 1.25 6.27 9.50
C VAL A 87 1.73 7.55 10.22
N ASP A 88 1.99 7.47 11.52
CA ASP A 88 2.62 8.54 12.30
C ASP A 88 4.14 8.63 12.07
N ASP A 89 4.78 9.73 12.50
CA ASP A 89 6.23 9.96 12.34
C ASP A 89 7.09 8.85 12.98
N LYS A 90 6.58 8.17 14.02
CA LYS A 90 7.29 7.04 14.65
C LYS A 90 7.30 5.80 13.75
N THR A 91 6.21 5.52 13.08
CA THR A 91 6.09 4.40 12.13
C THR A 91 7.03 4.57 10.93
N GLN A 92 7.32 5.82 10.53
CA GLN A 92 8.27 6.15 9.46
C GLN A 92 9.68 5.62 9.74
N GLN A 93 10.18 5.76 10.98
CA GLN A 93 11.52 5.29 11.34
C GLN A 93 11.64 3.77 11.23
N TYR A 94 10.56 3.04 11.52
CA TYR A 94 10.57 1.59 11.52
C TYR A 94 10.48 0.97 10.12
N ALA A 95 9.86 1.64 9.16
CA ALA A 95 9.65 1.12 7.80
C ALA A 95 10.87 1.28 6.88
N ARG A 96 11.79 2.20 7.18
CA ARG A 96 12.94 2.50 6.31
C ARG A 96 13.86 1.29 6.14
N GLY A 97 14.13 0.92 4.89
CA GLY A 97 14.96 -0.25 4.55
C GLY A 97 14.33 -1.60 4.88
N LYS A 98 13.05 -1.63 5.27
CA LYS A 98 12.31 -2.85 5.64
C LYS A 98 11.35 -3.31 4.54
N ILE A 99 10.87 -4.53 4.70
CA ILE A 99 9.74 -5.04 3.92
C ILE A 99 8.48 -4.70 4.69
N VAL A 100 7.50 -4.12 4.03
CA VAL A 100 6.22 -3.74 4.63
C VAL A 100 5.11 -4.41 3.85
N THR A 101 4.16 -5.01 4.56
CA THR A 101 2.96 -5.61 3.95
C THR A 101 1.71 -5.16 4.67
N HIS A 102 0.62 -4.95 3.94
CA HIS A 102 -0.72 -4.73 4.50
C HIS A 102 -1.80 -5.47 3.71
N ASN A 103 -2.99 -5.62 4.29
CA ASN A 103 -4.13 -6.25 3.63
C ASN A 103 -5.20 -5.24 3.19
N HIS A 104 -5.85 -5.52 2.06
CA HIS A 104 -7.08 -4.84 1.63
C HIS A 104 -8.29 -5.78 1.87
N PRO A 105 -9.17 -5.48 2.85
CA PRO A 105 -10.28 -6.39 3.24
C PRO A 105 -11.42 -6.49 2.21
N SER A 106 -11.41 -5.64 1.18
CA SER A 106 -12.46 -5.58 0.13
C SER A 106 -12.55 -6.87 -0.72
N GLU A 107 -13.72 -7.12 -1.33
CA GLU A 107 -13.97 -8.29 -2.22
C GLU A 107 -13.07 -8.35 -3.46
N TYR A 108 -12.58 -7.20 -3.90
CA TYR A 108 -11.49 -7.05 -4.85
C TYR A 108 -10.70 -5.89 -4.29
N GLY A 109 -9.45 -6.04 -3.87
CA GLY A 109 -8.74 -5.03 -3.07
C GLY A 109 -7.99 -4.00 -3.90
N GLY A 110 -7.49 -4.41 -5.06
CA GLY A 110 -6.64 -3.60 -5.93
C GLY A 110 -5.26 -3.33 -5.33
N THR A 111 -4.47 -2.59 -6.09
CA THR A 111 -3.08 -2.26 -5.78
C THR A 111 -2.97 -1.01 -4.89
N PHE A 112 -1.78 -0.38 -4.85
CA PHE A 112 -1.41 0.72 -3.97
C PHE A 112 -2.15 2.05 -4.23
N SER A 113 -2.60 2.69 -3.15
CA SER A 113 -3.17 4.03 -3.09
C SER A 113 -2.10 5.15 -3.14
N ASP A 114 -2.55 6.41 -3.11
CA ASP A 114 -1.65 7.56 -2.89
C ASP A 114 -1.01 7.57 -1.50
N ALA A 115 -1.74 7.15 -0.47
CA ALA A 115 -1.21 6.96 0.88
C ALA A 115 -0.08 5.94 0.89
N ASP A 116 -0.27 4.81 0.20
CA ASP A 116 0.74 3.76 0.06
C ASP A 116 2.02 4.27 -0.63
N ILE A 117 1.89 5.04 -1.71
CA ILE A 117 3.07 5.59 -2.40
C ILE A 117 3.74 6.70 -1.60
N SER A 118 2.97 7.48 -0.84
CA SER A 118 3.52 8.43 0.11
C SER A 118 4.32 7.71 1.20
N PHE A 119 3.82 6.57 1.68
CA PHE A 119 4.49 5.73 2.66
C PHE A 119 5.75 5.06 2.07
N LEU A 120 5.68 4.52 0.85
CA LEU A 120 6.84 4.01 0.10
C LEU A 120 7.94 5.08 -0.06
N SER A 121 7.54 6.35 -0.17
CA SER A 121 8.48 7.46 -0.34
C SER A 121 9.47 7.63 0.82
N LEU A 122 9.16 7.01 1.97
CA LEU A 122 10.00 6.99 3.17
C LEU A 122 11.21 6.02 3.07
N GLY A 123 11.36 5.31 1.96
CA GLY A 123 12.55 4.52 1.67
C GLY A 123 12.48 3.08 2.17
N MET A 124 11.31 2.46 2.08
CA MET A 124 11.18 1.01 2.27
C MET A 124 11.96 0.24 1.20
N LYS A 125 12.35 -0.98 1.56
CA LYS A 125 12.94 -1.93 0.62
C LYS A 125 11.86 -2.53 -0.29
N GLU A 126 10.68 -2.81 0.27
CA GLU A 126 9.55 -3.37 -0.47
C GLU A 126 8.25 -3.01 0.24
N LEU A 127 7.23 -2.59 -0.52
CA LEU A 127 5.86 -2.43 -0.05
C LEU A 127 4.96 -3.44 -0.75
N ARG A 128 4.13 -4.13 0.03
CA ARG A 128 3.25 -5.20 -0.45
C ARG A 128 1.81 -4.95 0.00
N ALA A 129 0.86 -5.17 -0.90
CA ALA A 129 -0.57 -5.07 -0.61
C ALA A 129 -1.23 -6.41 -0.96
N SER A 130 -1.71 -7.10 0.07
CA SER A 130 -2.41 -8.38 -0.04
C SER A 130 -3.90 -8.15 -0.20
N ALA A 131 -4.46 -8.61 -1.31
CA ALA A 131 -5.89 -8.57 -1.60
C ALA A 131 -6.43 -9.97 -1.90
N LYS A 132 -7.76 -10.13 -1.95
CA LYS A 132 -8.38 -11.43 -2.24
C LYS A 132 -7.95 -11.99 -3.60
N GLU A 133 -7.73 -11.12 -4.59
CA GLU A 133 -7.28 -11.52 -5.92
C GLU A 133 -5.78 -11.89 -6.01
N GLY A 134 -4.96 -11.51 -5.02
CA GLY A 134 -3.52 -11.67 -5.08
C GLY A 134 -2.76 -10.62 -4.28
N THR A 135 -1.44 -10.75 -4.27
CA THR A 135 -0.55 -9.79 -3.62
C THR A 135 0.15 -8.93 -4.66
N TYR A 136 0.06 -7.61 -4.51
CA TYR A 136 0.84 -6.64 -5.26
C TYR A 136 2.13 -6.31 -4.51
N SER A 137 3.24 -6.10 -5.21
CA SER A 137 4.53 -5.70 -4.63
C SER A 137 5.17 -4.57 -5.43
N ILE A 138 5.65 -3.52 -4.74
CA ILE A 138 6.62 -2.56 -5.26
C ILE A 138 7.93 -2.74 -4.49
N LYS A 139 8.97 -3.19 -5.20
CA LYS A 139 10.29 -3.47 -4.63
C LYS A 139 11.32 -2.47 -5.11
N ALA A 140 12.06 -1.86 -4.18
CA ALA A 140 13.10 -0.89 -4.46
C ALA A 140 14.37 -1.58 -5.01
N LYS A 141 14.94 -1.05 -6.10
CA LYS A 141 16.30 -1.37 -6.53
C LYS A 141 17.31 -0.41 -5.89
N LYS A 142 18.59 -0.69 -6.08
CA LYS A 142 19.70 0.16 -5.58
C LYS A 142 19.60 1.63 -6.01
N ASN A 143 19.00 1.91 -7.17
CA ASN A 143 18.81 3.25 -7.73
C ASN A 143 17.36 3.77 -7.59
N ALA A 144 16.58 3.21 -6.67
CA ALA A 144 15.21 3.65 -6.45
C ALA A 144 15.14 5.15 -6.14
N ASN A 145 14.18 5.83 -6.75
CA ASN A 145 13.84 7.23 -6.49
C ASN A 145 12.39 7.32 -5.98
N PRO A 146 12.16 7.05 -4.68
CA PRO A 146 10.81 6.99 -4.11
C PRO A 146 10.04 8.32 -4.25
N HIS A 147 10.68 9.45 -3.98
CA HIS A 147 10.05 10.77 -4.14
C HIS A 147 9.73 11.10 -5.60
N GLY A 148 10.59 10.68 -6.54
CA GLY A 148 10.32 10.82 -7.97
C GLY A 148 9.09 10.03 -8.41
N LEU A 149 8.96 8.78 -7.94
CA LEU A 149 7.79 7.94 -8.19
C LEU A 149 6.52 8.59 -7.62
N MET A 150 6.56 9.05 -6.36
CA MET A 150 5.43 9.74 -5.71
C MET A 150 4.98 10.97 -6.50
N LYS A 151 5.91 11.84 -6.90
CA LYS A 151 5.59 13.02 -7.72
C LYS A 151 4.98 12.65 -9.07
N ALA A 152 5.42 11.56 -9.69
CA ALA A 152 4.87 11.09 -10.96
C ALA A 152 3.46 10.52 -10.80
N TYR A 153 3.23 9.76 -9.73
CA TYR A 153 1.92 9.22 -9.38
C TYR A 153 0.92 10.35 -9.14
N LEU A 154 1.23 11.28 -8.23
CA LEU A 154 0.36 12.41 -7.89
C LEU A 154 0.03 13.29 -9.10
N ARG A 155 0.99 13.48 -10.01
CA ARG A 155 0.75 14.20 -11.28
C ARG A 155 -0.23 13.47 -12.21
N SER A 156 -0.22 12.14 -12.16
CA SER A 156 -1.08 11.30 -12.99
C SER A 156 -2.45 11.04 -12.36
N ALA A 157 -2.55 11.19 -11.03
CA ALA A 157 -3.74 10.83 -10.25
C ALA A 157 -5.04 11.48 -10.75
N PRO A 158 -5.09 12.78 -11.11
CA PRO A 158 -6.33 13.37 -11.64
C PRO A 158 -6.82 12.67 -12.92
N ARG A 159 -5.92 12.40 -13.87
CA ARG A 159 -6.28 11.72 -15.12
C ARG A 159 -6.70 10.26 -14.89
N MET A 160 -6.08 9.58 -13.92
CA MET A 160 -6.49 8.23 -13.55
C MET A 160 -7.88 8.24 -12.90
N GLN A 161 -8.18 9.24 -12.06
CA GLN A 161 -9.50 9.42 -11.45
C GLN A 161 -10.58 9.68 -12.49
N ASP A 162 -10.30 10.53 -13.49
CA ASP A 162 -11.22 10.77 -14.61
C ASP A 162 -11.50 9.47 -15.39
N ALA A 163 -10.46 8.71 -15.72
CA ALA A 163 -10.61 7.42 -16.41
C ALA A 163 -11.40 6.39 -15.59
N MET A 164 -11.15 6.32 -14.27
CA MET A 164 -11.93 5.45 -13.37
C MET A 164 -13.40 5.88 -13.31
N ARG A 165 -13.69 7.20 -13.31
CA ARG A 165 -15.05 7.72 -13.33
C ARG A 165 -15.78 7.37 -14.63
N GLU A 166 -15.11 7.49 -15.78
CA GLU A 166 -15.68 7.08 -17.07
C GLU A 166 -16.01 5.59 -17.08
N ILE A 167 -15.07 4.74 -16.64
CA ILE A 167 -15.29 3.30 -16.48
C ILE A 167 -16.48 3.02 -15.57
N ALA A 168 -16.61 3.73 -14.44
CA ALA A 168 -17.73 3.54 -13.53
C ALA A 168 -19.08 3.82 -14.22
N LEU A 169 -19.15 4.88 -15.03
CA LEU A 169 -20.35 5.21 -15.80
C LEU A 169 -20.66 4.18 -16.89
N GLU A 170 -19.64 3.66 -17.56
CA GLU A 170 -19.80 2.58 -18.56
C GLU A 170 -20.27 1.28 -17.91
N MET A 171 -19.68 0.91 -16.77
CA MET A 171 -20.06 -0.28 -16.01
C MET A 171 -21.50 -0.16 -15.51
N ALA A 172 -21.94 1.01 -15.04
CA ALA A 172 -23.31 1.23 -14.59
C ALA A 172 -24.38 1.00 -15.69
N ARG A 173 -24.01 1.06 -16.98
CA ARG A 173 -24.92 0.81 -18.11
C ARG A 173 -25.06 -0.68 -18.46
N LYS A 174 -24.20 -1.54 -17.95
CA LYS A 174 -24.20 -2.99 -18.24
C LYS A 174 -25.22 -3.72 -17.35
N LYS A 175 -25.68 -4.88 -17.81
CA LYS A 175 -26.54 -5.77 -17.01
C LYS A 175 -25.69 -6.71 -16.17
N TYR A 176 -26.05 -6.86 -14.89
CA TYR A 176 -25.39 -7.76 -13.95
C TYR A 176 -26.40 -8.67 -13.28
N THR A 177 -25.94 -9.84 -12.87
CA THR A 177 -26.77 -10.85 -12.19
C THR A 177 -27.13 -10.47 -10.76
N SER A 178 -26.37 -9.56 -10.13
CA SER A 178 -26.64 -9.05 -8.78
C SER A 178 -25.90 -7.73 -8.53
N LYS A 179 -26.30 -7.01 -7.48
CA LYS A 179 -25.59 -5.83 -6.97
C LYS A 179 -24.13 -6.15 -6.62
N LYS A 180 -23.89 -7.27 -5.93
CA LYS A 180 -22.53 -7.72 -5.56
C LYS A 180 -21.67 -7.99 -6.79
N ALA A 181 -22.23 -8.61 -7.84
CA ALA A 181 -21.51 -8.86 -9.09
C ALA A 181 -21.14 -7.55 -9.80
N TYR A 182 -22.06 -6.57 -9.82
CA TYR A 182 -21.78 -5.22 -10.31
C TYR A 182 -20.64 -4.54 -9.53
N GLU A 183 -20.74 -4.51 -8.20
CA GLU A 183 -19.74 -3.84 -7.33
C GLU A 183 -18.35 -4.44 -7.51
N LYS A 184 -18.22 -5.77 -7.54
CA LYS A 184 -16.95 -6.45 -7.78
C LYS A 184 -16.39 -6.10 -9.17
N ALA A 185 -17.21 -6.22 -10.22
CA ALA A 185 -16.76 -5.97 -11.59
C ALA A 185 -16.37 -4.49 -11.79
N ASN A 186 -17.16 -3.57 -11.24
CA ASN A 186 -16.93 -2.13 -11.33
C ASN A 186 -15.65 -1.73 -10.58
N ARG A 187 -15.46 -2.20 -9.34
CA ARG A 187 -14.24 -1.93 -8.56
C ARG A 187 -13.00 -2.49 -9.27
N LYS A 188 -13.07 -3.70 -9.82
CA LYS A 188 -11.99 -4.30 -10.61
C LYS A 188 -11.61 -3.42 -11.81
N ALA A 189 -12.58 -3.07 -12.64
CA ALA A 189 -12.33 -2.30 -13.86
C ALA A 189 -11.72 -0.91 -13.56
N GLN A 190 -12.16 -0.25 -12.50
CA GLN A 190 -11.57 1.02 -12.07
C GLN A 190 -10.12 0.83 -11.59
N LEU A 191 -9.85 -0.14 -10.71
CA LEU A 191 -8.52 -0.31 -10.13
C LEU A 191 -7.49 -0.88 -11.11
N GLU A 192 -7.93 -1.50 -12.21
CA GLU A 192 -7.06 -1.83 -13.34
C GLU A 192 -6.37 -0.59 -13.93
N VAL A 193 -6.97 0.60 -13.85
CA VAL A 193 -6.33 1.86 -14.28
C VAL A 193 -5.04 2.11 -13.49
N ILE A 194 -5.12 2.01 -12.16
CA ILE A 194 -3.99 2.23 -11.25
C ILE A 194 -2.95 1.12 -11.41
N HIS A 195 -3.39 -0.14 -11.46
CA HIS A 195 -2.52 -1.29 -11.72
C HIS A 195 -1.69 -1.11 -12.99
N ASN A 196 -2.35 -0.77 -14.10
CA ASN A 196 -1.70 -0.53 -15.39
C ASN A 196 -0.72 0.65 -15.34
N TRP A 197 -1.03 1.69 -14.54
CA TRP A 197 -0.11 2.80 -14.36
C TRP A 197 1.19 2.35 -13.69
N TYR A 198 1.12 1.56 -12.61
CA TYR A 198 2.33 1.06 -11.95
C TYR A 198 3.16 0.16 -12.87
N GLN A 199 2.53 -0.78 -13.57
CA GLN A 199 3.22 -1.66 -14.52
C GLN A 199 4.06 -0.88 -15.55
N ARG A 200 3.55 0.26 -16.02
CA ARG A 200 4.21 1.07 -17.05
C ARG A 200 5.27 2.02 -16.51
N ASN A 201 5.12 2.49 -15.27
CA ASN A 201 5.87 3.66 -14.79
C ASN A 201 6.95 3.36 -13.73
N VAL A 202 6.75 2.39 -12.82
CA VAL A 202 7.63 2.28 -11.64
C VAL A 202 9.08 1.97 -12.01
N LYS A 203 9.31 1.24 -13.11
CA LYS A 203 10.64 0.84 -13.57
C LYS A 203 11.53 2.04 -13.87
N ARG A 204 10.94 3.15 -14.34
CA ARG A 204 11.66 4.41 -14.63
C ARG A 204 12.23 5.07 -13.39
N TYR A 205 11.69 4.72 -12.22
CA TYR A 205 12.08 5.25 -10.92
C TYR A 205 12.88 4.24 -10.10
N GLY A 206 13.40 3.17 -10.72
CA GLY A 206 14.26 2.20 -10.04
C GLY A 206 13.50 1.24 -9.12
N PHE A 207 12.26 0.89 -9.48
CA PHE A 207 11.46 -0.11 -8.76
C PHE A 207 11.06 -1.28 -9.66
N GLU A 208 10.72 -2.41 -9.04
CA GLU A 208 10.00 -3.52 -9.66
C GLU A 208 8.56 -3.51 -9.17
N TYR A 209 7.62 -3.79 -10.08
CA TYR A 209 6.21 -3.98 -9.75
C TYR A 209 5.81 -5.39 -10.13
N ASN A 210 5.31 -6.14 -9.17
CA ASN A 210 4.88 -7.53 -9.37
C ASN A 210 3.46 -7.71 -8.84
N PHE A 211 2.73 -8.61 -9.49
CA PHE A 211 1.45 -9.12 -8.99
C PHE A 211 1.55 -10.65 -8.91
N TYR A 212 1.30 -11.19 -7.72
CA TYR A 212 1.29 -12.61 -7.43
C TYR A 212 -0.18 -13.03 -7.30
N PRO A 213 -0.80 -13.54 -8.37
CA PRO A 213 -2.19 -13.95 -8.33
C PRO A 213 -2.39 -15.07 -7.32
N ARG A 214 -3.54 -15.04 -6.64
CA ARG A 214 -3.98 -16.14 -5.78
C ARG A 214 -4.58 -17.24 -6.66
N GLU A 215 -4.04 -18.45 -6.57
CA GLU A 215 -4.52 -19.61 -7.33
C GLU A 215 -5.93 -20.05 -6.89
N ASP A 216 -6.41 -19.57 -5.75
CA ASP A 216 -7.71 -19.85 -5.12
C ASP A 216 -8.76 -18.72 -5.27
N ALA A 217 -8.50 -17.69 -6.10
CA ALA A 217 -9.35 -16.49 -6.24
C ALA A 217 -10.41 -16.53 -7.36
#